data_AF-A0A1G7B1Y7-F1
#
_entry.id   AF-A0A1G7B1Y7-F1
#
_cell.length_a   1.000
_cell.length_b   1.000
_cell.length_c   1.000
_cell.angle_alpha   90.00
_cell.angle_beta   90.00
_cell.angle_gamma   90.00
#
_symmetry.space_group_name_H-M   'P 1'
#
loop_
_entity.id
_entity.type
_entity.pdbx_description
1 polymer ?
#
loop_
_entity_poly.entity_id
_entity_poly.type
_entity_poly.pdbx_seq_one_letter_code
_entity_poly.pdbx_strand_id
1 'polypeptide(L)' 'MREIVDHLRTCFRVSVRRVFQAVPAPRSTFHYRSRRPGQAILRQRIRELAETRVRYG' A
#
# COMPACT_ATOMS: atom_id res chain seq x y z
N MET A 1 8.40 -4.43 5.45
CA MET A 1 7.60 -4.34 6.70
C MET A 1 6.92 -5.64 7.09
N ARG A 2 6.19 -6.33 6.19
CA ARG A 2 5.55 -7.61 6.53
C ARG A 2 6.54 -8.70 6.95
N GLU A 3 7.60 -8.87 6.18
CA GLU A 3 8.66 -9.85 6.47
C GLU A 3 9.31 -9.63 7.85
N ILE A 4 9.61 -8.37 8.21
CA ILE A 4 10.17 -8.03 9.52
C ILE A 4 9.19 -8.40 10.64
N VAL A 5 7.89 -8.11 10.47
CA VAL A 5 6.87 -8.46 11.46
C VAL A 5 6.70 -9.97 11.59
N ASP A 6 6.74 -10.70 10.47
CA ASP A 6 6.63 -12.16 10.45
C ASP A 6 7.86 -12.83 11.07
N HIS A 7 9.05 -12.28 10.84
CA HIS A 7 10.28 -12.69 11.50
C HIS A 7 10.21 -12.49 13.02
N LEU A 8 9.86 -11.29 13.48
CA LEU A 8 9.73 -10.98 14.91
C LEU A 8 8.64 -11.83 15.59
N ARG A 9 7.51 -12.03 14.92
CA ARG A 9 6.46 -12.93 15.40
C ARG A 9 6.98 -14.35 15.60
N THR A 10 7.78 -14.86 14.67
CA THR A 10 8.28 -16.25 14.69
C THR A 10 9.39 -16.43 15.73
N CYS A 11 10.37 -15.53 15.76
CA CYS A 11 11.50 -15.58 16.69
C CYS A 11 11.06 -15.41 18.15
N PHE A 12 10.17 -14.45 18.41
CA PHE A 12 9.74 -14.13 19.77
C PHE A 12 8.43 -14.81 20.18
N ARG A 13 7.77 -15.55 19.26
CA ARG A 13 6.47 -16.22 19.49
C ARG A 13 5.39 -15.30 20.04
N VAL A 14 5.40 -14.04 19.61
CA VAL A 14 4.46 -13.01 20.06
C VAL A 14 3.43 -12.68 18.99
N SER A 15 2.25 -12.18 19.40
CA SER A 15 1.24 -11.73 18.45
C SER A 15 1.70 -10.47 17.69
N VAL A 16 1.15 -10.27 16.49
CA VAL A 16 1.40 -9.04 15.69
C VAL A 16 1.10 -7.78 16.49
N ARG A 17 0.09 -7.81 17.38
CA ARG A 17 -0.22 -6.71 18.29
C ARG A 17 0.99 -6.33 19.16
N ARG A 18 1.69 -7.32 19.71
CA ARG A 18 2.85 -7.16 20.59
C ARG A 18 4.12 -6.76 19.84
N VAL A 19 4.31 -7.24 18.60
CA VAL A 19 5.37 -6.76 17.71
C VAL A 19 5.28 -5.24 17.53
N PHE A 20 4.08 -4.74 17.21
CA PHE A 20 3.84 -3.30 17.02
C PHE A 20 3.76 -2.47 18.32
N GLN A 21 3.92 -3.09 19.50
CA GLN A 21 4.19 -2.33 20.72
C GLN A 21 5.68 -2.02 20.87
N ALA A 22 6.56 -2.85 20.29
CA ALA A 22 8.01 -2.68 20.34
C ALA A 22 8.57 -1.94 19.11
N VAL A 23 7.88 -1.99 17.97
CA VAL A 23 8.30 -1.36 16.72
C VAL A 23 7.54 -0.04 16.50
N PRO A 24 8.23 1.10 16.29
CA PRO A 24 7.61 2.39 16.00
C PRO A 24 7.13 2.42 14.55
N ALA A 25 6.05 1.70 14.25
CA ALA A 25 5.42 1.69 12.94
C ALA A 25 3.90 1.55 13.05
N PRO A 26 3.12 2.15 12.12
CA PRO A 26 1.68 1.99 12.12
C PRO A 26 1.26 0.59 11.66
N ARG A 27 0.36 -0.04 12.43
CA ARG A 27 -0.22 -1.37 12.13
C ARG A 27 -0.96 -1.41 10.79
N SER A 28 -1.52 -0.28 10.36
CA SER A 28 -2.22 -0.15 9.07
C SER A 28 -1.33 -0.55 7.90
N THR A 29 -0.03 -0.24 7.95
CA THR A 29 0.95 -0.62 6.92
C THR A 29 1.10 -2.13 6.79
N PHE A 30 0.99 -2.89 7.89
CA PHE A 30 1.03 -4.35 7.85
C PHE A 30 -0.21 -4.93 7.17
N HIS A 31 -1.39 -4.43 7.51
CA HIS A 31 -2.66 -4.91 6.96
C HIS A 31 -2.93 -4.39 5.53
N TYR A 32 -2.30 -3.28 5.13
CA TYR A 32 -2.51 -2.68 3.82
C TYR A 32 -2.19 -3.65 2.70
N ARG A 33 -3.19 -3.97 1.89
CA ARG A 33 -3.05 -4.71 0.63
C ARG A 33 -3.44 -3.76 -0.50
N SER A 34 -2.60 -3.62 -1.51
CA SER A 34 -3.00 -2.92 -2.73
C SER A 34 -4.17 -3.68 -3.36
N ARG A 35 -5.34 -3.05 -3.42
CA ARG A 35 -6.56 -3.64 -4.03
C ARG A 35 -6.85 -3.09 -5.42
N ARG A 36 -5.96 -2.26 -5.97
CA ARG A 36 -6.21 -1.57 -7.24
C ARG A 36 -6.05 -2.57 -8.40
N PRO A 37 -7.13 -2.87 -9.18
CA PRO A 37 -6.98 -3.62 -10.42
C PRO A 37 -6.13 -2.83 -11.41
N GLY A 38 -5.63 -3.52 -12.46
CA GLY A 38 -4.84 -2.88 -13.52
C GLY A 38 -5.54 -1.63 -14.05
N GLN A 39 -4.92 -0.47 -13.87
CA GLN A 39 -5.52 0.83 -14.16
C GLN A 39 -5.30 1.28 -15.61
N ALA A 40 -5.10 0.35 -16.56
CA ALA A 40 -4.78 0.70 -17.94
C ALA A 40 -5.88 1.58 -18.57
N ILE A 41 -7.14 1.15 -18.47
CA ILE A 41 -8.30 1.89 -18.99
C ILE A 41 -8.44 3.26 -18.30
N LEU A 42 -8.31 3.30 -16.97
CA LEU A 42 -8.42 4.54 -16.19
C LEU A 42 -7.31 5.54 -16.57
N ARG A 43 -6.07 5.07 -16.72
CA ARG A 43 -4.92 5.88 -17.13
C ARG A 43 -5.10 6.41 -18.55
N GLN A 44 -5.61 5.58 -19.46
CA GLN A 44 -5.94 5.98 -20.82
C GLN A 44 -7.00 7.09 -20.83
N ARG A 45 -8.10 6.92 -20.08
CA ARG A 45 -9.14 7.95 -19.95
C ARG A 45 -8.64 9.27 -19.37
N ILE A 46 -7.80 9.21 -18.32
CA ILE A 46 -7.20 10.42 -17.73
C ILE A 46 -6.31 11.12 -18.76
N ARG A 47 -5.54 10.38 -19.56
CA ARG A 47 -4.70 10.94 -20.62
C ARG A 47 -5.53 11.60 -21.72
N GLU A 48 -6.55 10.92 -22.24
CA GLU A 48 -7.49 11.48 -23.24
C GLU A 48 -8.13 12.80 -22.76
N LEU A 49 -8.58 12.83 -21.50
CA LEU A 49 -9.17 14.03 -20.89
C LEU A 49 -8.16 15.17 -20.73
N ALA A 50 -6.92 14.86 -20.34
CA ALA A 50 -5.86 15.85 -20.24
C ALA A 50 -5.50 16.43 -21.62
N GLU A 51 -5.36 15.60 -22.65
CA GLU A 51 -5.11 16.02 -24.03
C GLU A 51 -6.24 16.90 -24.59
N THR A 52 -7.49 16.62 -24.21
CA THR A 52 -8.65 17.46 -24.58
C THR A 52 -8.59 18.82 -23.88
N ARG A 53 -8.17 18.85 -22.60
CA ARG A 53 -8.09 20.08 -21.80
C ARG A 53 -6.89 20.98 -22.17
N VAL A 54 -5.79 20.40 -22.63
CA VAL A 54 -4.61 21.16 -23.10
C VAL A 54 -4.90 21.87 -24.43
N ARG A 55 -5.97 21.50 -25.13
CA ARG A 55 -6.34 22.02 -26.45
C ARG A 55 -7.16 23.33 -26.43
N TYR A 56 -6.92 24.17 -25.44
CA TYR A 56 -7.23 25.60 -25.49
C TYR A 56 -5.93 26.34 -25.22
N GLY A 57 -5.21 26.65 -26.29
CA GLY A 57 -4.32 27.82 -26.30
C GLY A 57 -5.17 29.08 -26.39
#